data_AF-A0A915IHV6-F1
#
_entry.id   AF-A0A915IHV6-F1
#
_cell.length_a   1.000
_cell.length_b   1.000
_cell.length_c   1.000
_cell.angle_alpha   90.00
_cell.angle_beta   90.00
_cell.angle_gamma   90.00
#
_symmetry.space_group_name_H-M   'P 1'
#
loop_
_entity.id
_entity.type
_entity.pdbx_description
1 polymer ?
#
loop_
_entity_poly.entity_id
_entity_poly.type
_entity_poly.pdbx_seq_one_letter_code
_entity_poly.pdbx_strand_id
1 'polypeptide(L)' 'PTHPRCRNLYDRQINVTRNQDRHVKSEKCRNAHVSCQFWAELGECSRNPRYMLDNCYLACNFRVCKIKK' A
#
# COMPACT_ATOMS: atom_id res chain seq x y z
N PRO A 1 14.33 9.90 -32.85
CA PRO A 1 14.60 8.44 -32.71
C PRO A 1 14.73 8.07 -31.22
N THR A 2 13.62 8.19 -30.48
CA THR A 2 12.76 7.07 -30.02
C THR A 2 13.28 6.38 -28.76
N HIS A 3 13.18 7.05 -27.61
CA HIS A 3 13.07 6.36 -26.32
C HIS A 3 11.97 7.02 -25.46
N PRO A 4 10.80 6.40 -25.27
CA PRO A 4 9.59 7.06 -24.75
C PRO A 4 9.55 7.24 -23.22
N ARG A 5 10.69 7.27 -22.52
CA ARG A 5 10.71 7.20 -21.04
C ARG A 5 11.57 8.22 -20.29
N CYS A 6 11.93 9.34 -20.90
CA CYS A 6 12.50 10.46 -20.13
C CYS A 6 11.46 11.58 -20.05
N ARG A 7 10.50 11.46 -19.12
CA ARG A 7 9.65 12.59 -18.72
C ARG A 7 10.04 13.02 -17.30
N ASN A 8 10.60 14.22 -17.26
CA ASN A 8 10.98 15.09 -16.16
C ASN A 8 10.31 14.82 -14.80
N LEU A 9 11.13 14.77 -13.75
CA LEU A 9 10.78 14.54 -12.33
C LEU A 9 10.04 15.71 -11.65
N TYR A 10 9.28 16.52 -12.39
CA TYR A 10 8.53 17.65 -11.81
C TYR A 10 7.08 17.78 -12.31
N ASP A 11 6.53 16.82 -13.05
CA ASP A 11 5.19 17.00 -13.65
C ASP A 11 4.36 15.70 -13.76
N ARG A 12 3.98 15.11 -12.62
CA ARG A 12 3.07 13.94 -12.55
C ARG A 12 2.05 13.96 -11.41
N GLN A 13 1.67 15.14 -10.95
CA GLN A 13 0.29 15.36 -10.53
C GLN A 13 -0.28 16.20 -11.66
N ILE A 14 -1.03 15.66 -12.63
CA ILE A 14 -2.49 15.53 -12.55
C ILE A 14 -2.97 14.91 -13.90
N ASN A 15 -4.05 14.10 -13.85
CA ASN A 15 -4.83 13.49 -14.97
C ASN A 15 -4.37 12.14 -15.55
N VAL A 16 -4.64 11.06 -14.82
CA VAL A 16 -4.87 9.74 -15.43
C VAL A 16 -6.28 9.27 -15.04
N THR A 17 -7.26 9.53 -15.91
CA THR A 17 -8.57 8.85 -15.86
C THR A 17 -8.40 7.39 -16.30
N ARG A 18 -7.78 6.55 -15.46
CA ARG A 18 -7.78 5.10 -15.69
C ARG A 18 -8.97 4.50 -14.95
N ASN A 19 -10.04 4.34 -15.71
CA ASN A 19 -11.35 3.88 -15.26
C ASN A 19 -11.47 2.33 -15.20
N GLN A 20 -10.41 1.62 -14.78
CA GLN A 20 -10.48 0.18 -14.50
C GLN A 20 -9.19 -0.35 -13.88
N ASP A 21 -9.24 -0.57 -12.57
CA ASP A 21 -8.73 -1.77 -11.90
C ASP A 21 -9.61 -1.96 -10.66
N ARG A 22 -10.42 -3.03 -10.63
CA ARG A 22 -11.29 -3.36 -9.49
C ARG A 22 -10.51 -3.88 -8.28
N HIS A 23 -9.37 -3.27 -7.94
CA HIS A 23 -8.86 -3.35 -6.60
C HIS A 23 -9.58 -2.27 -5.80
N VAL A 24 -10.65 -2.67 -5.12
CA VAL A 24 -11.16 -1.91 -3.98
C VAL A 24 -9.96 -1.73 -3.06
N LYS A 25 -9.34 -0.55 -3.09
CA LYS A 25 -8.33 -0.14 -2.11
C LYS A 25 -9.10 -0.01 -0.81
N SER A 26 -9.29 -1.14 -0.14
CA SER A 26 -9.89 -1.17 1.19
C SER A 26 -9.02 -0.30 2.08
N GLU A 27 -9.65 0.59 2.83
CA GLU A 27 -9.00 1.40 3.85
C GLU A 27 -8.18 0.56 4.84
N LYS A 28 -8.47 -0.75 4.94
CA LYS A 28 -7.75 -1.71 5.77
C LYS A 28 -6.46 -2.24 5.13
N CYS A 29 -6.23 -1.99 3.86
CA CYS A 29 -5.09 -2.51 3.11
C CYS A 29 -4.08 -1.40 2.78
N ARG A 30 -3.56 -0.79 3.85
CA ARG A 30 -2.55 0.25 3.81
C ARG A 30 -1.66 0.18 5.06
N ASN A 31 -0.53 0.87 4.99
CA ASN A 31 0.20 1.30 6.19
C ASN A 31 -0.27 2.71 6.53
N ALA A 32 -1.01 2.83 7.62
CA ALA A 32 -1.56 4.07 8.15
C ALA A 32 -0.53 4.89 8.93
N HIS A 33 0.57 4.25 9.36
CA HIS A 33 1.64 4.89 10.10
C HIS A 33 3.01 4.66 9.44
N VAL A 34 3.88 5.66 9.53
CA VAL A 34 5.26 5.57 9.00
C VAL A 34 6.07 4.48 9.69
N SER A 35 5.78 4.21 10.97
CA SER A 35 6.45 3.19 11.79
C SER A 35 5.88 1.78 11.61
N CYS A 36 4.92 1.55 10.71
CA CYS A 36 4.35 0.21 10.51
C CYS A 36 5.41 -0.85 10.20
N GLN A 37 6.42 -0.49 9.39
CA GLN A 37 7.52 -1.39 9.07
C GLN A 37 8.36 -1.73 10.31
N PHE A 38 8.71 -0.72 11.10
CA PHE A 38 9.45 -0.88 12.35
C PHE A 38 8.69 -1.76 13.35
N TRP A 39 7.39 -1.55 13.51
CA TRP A 39 6.57 -2.39 14.39
C TRP A 39 6.45 -3.82 13.89
N ALA A 40 6.35 -4.03 12.57
CA ALA A 40 6.37 -5.36 12.00
C ALA A 40 7.70 -6.09 12.27
N GLU A 41 8.83 -5.39 12.18
CA GLU A 41 10.17 -5.91 12.52
C GLU A 41 10.31 -6.25 14.00
N LEU A 42 9.66 -5.49 14.89
CA LEU A 42 9.55 -5.80 16.32
C LEU A 42 8.58 -6.96 16.64
N GLY A 43 7.93 -7.54 15.63
CA GLY A 43 7.01 -8.67 15.78
C GLY A 43 5.59 -8.28 16.20
N GLU A 44 5.20 -7.01 16.04
CA GLU A 44 3.83 -6.55 16.36
C GLU A 44 2.77 -7.24 15.51
N CYS A 45 3.13 -7.80 14.36
CA CYS A 45 2.23 -8.63 13.56
C CYS A 45 1.72 -9.87 14.30
N SER A 46 2.53 -10.41 15.22
CA SER A 46 2.16 -11.57 16.05
C SER A 46 1.71 -11.13 17.44
N ARG A 47 2.32 -10.07 18.00
CA ARG A 47 2.02 -9.58 19.36
C ARG A 47 0.74 -8.74 19.42
N ASN A 48 0.48 -7.94 18.39
CA ASN A 48 -0.69 -7.08 18.25
C ASN A 48 -1.31 -7.18 16.85
N PRO A 49 -1.76 -8.39 16.46
CA PRO A 49 -2.22 -8.66 15.11
C PRO A 49 -3.42 -7.78 14.72
N ARG A 50 -4.31 -7.45 15.67
CA ARG A 50 -5.49 -6.64 15.37
C ARG A 50 -5.13 -5.21 14.98
N TYR A 51 -4.30 -4.55 15.78
CA TYR A 51 -3.84 -3.20 15.45
C TYR A 51 -3.09 -3.17 14.12
N MET A 52 -2.21 -4.15 13.91
CA MET A 52 -1.44 -4.24 12.67
C MET A 52 -2.32 -4.57 11.46
N LEU A 53 -3.38 -5.36 11.60
CA LEU A 53 -4.32 -5.62 10.50
C LEU A 53 -5.13 -4.38 10.13
N ASP A 54 -5.52 -3.57 11.10
CA ASP A 54 -6.34 -2.38 10.85
C ASP A 54 -5.49 -1.19 10.36
N ASN A 55 -4.24 -1.08 10.82
CA ASN A 55 -3.40 0.10 10.59
C ASN A 55 -2.13 -0.17 9.79
N CYS A 56 -1.62 -1.41 9.73
CA CYS A 56 -0.30 -1.72 9.20
C CYS A 56 -0.30 -3.00 8.36
N TYR A 57 -1.40 -3.24 7.64
CA TYR A 57 -1.68 -4.51 6.97
C TYR A 57 -0.54 -4.91 6.02
N LEU A 58 -0.02 -3.95 5.24
CA LEU A 58 1.03 -4.23 4.27
C LEU A 58 2.39 -4.55 4.94
N ALA A 59 2.65 -4.03 6.14
CA ALA A 59 3.89 -4.28 6.86
C ALA A 59 3.98 -5.73 7.40
N CYS A 60 2.85 -6.38 7.67
CA CYS A 60 2.83 -7.76 8.17
C CYS A 60 2.97 -8.85 7.10
N ASN A 61 3.70 -8.56 6.02
CA ASN A 61 3.87 -9.44 4.87
C ASN A 61 2.56 -9.83 4.14
N PHE A 62 1.45 -9.12 4.37
CA PHE A 62 0.25 -9.28 3.56
C PHE A 62 0.42 -8.57 2.21
N ARG A 63 1.23 -9.16 1.34
CA ARG A 63 1.50 -8.67 -0.04
C ARG A 63 0.23 -8.65 -0.90
N VAL A 64 -0.83 -9.33 -0.46
CA VAL A 64 -2.13 -9.37 -1.13
C VAL A 64 -3.23 -9.10 -0.11
N CYS A 65 -3.94 -7.99 -0.29
CA CYS A 65 -5.19 -7.68 0.39
C CYS A 65 -6.28 -8.65 -0.05
N LYS A 66 -6.49 -9.73 0.72
CA LYS A 66 -7.63 -10.65 0.50
C LYS A 66 -8.74 -10.28 1.46
N ILE A 67 -9.65 -9.41 1.02
CA ILE A 67 -10.90 -9.18 1.75
C ILE A 67 -11.79 -10.39 1.48
N LYS A 68 -12.06 -11.20 2.51
CA LYS A 68 -13.12 -12.19 2.42
C LYS A 68 -14.45 -11.44 2.44
N LYS A 69 -15.26 -11.66 1.41
CA LYS A 69 -16.61 -11.10 1.26
C LYS A 69 -17.55 -11.79 2.24
#